data_AF-A0A2V2DN30-F1
#
_entry.id   AF-A0A2V2DN30-F1
#
_cell.length_a   1.000
_cell.length_b   1.000
_cell.length_c   1.000
_cell.angle_alpha   90.00
_cell.angle_beta   90.00
_cell.angle_gamma   90.00
#
_symmetry.space_group_name_H-M   'P 1'
#
loop_
_entity.id
_entity.type
_entity.pdbx_description
1 polymer ?
#
loop_
_entity_poly.entity_id
_entity_poly.type
_entity_poly.pdbx_seq_one_letter_code
_entity_poly.pdbx_strand_id
1 'polypeptide(L)'
;AGLDVDDIEDVKAAVSEACVLLMAGAGGGELRITVESGDGLWAECAVEGYEEETFDADAAGMSRIILEALADEADFFDRDGKTERLSFKFRTRV
;
A
#
# COMPACT_ATOMS: atom_id res chain seq x y z
N ALA A 1 16.62 -9.94 16.60
CA ALA A 1 15.28 -9.71 16.04
C ALA A 1 15.36 -10.09 14.58
N GLY A 2 14.46 -10.96 14.13
CA GLY A 2 14.38 -11.39 12.74
C GLY A 2 12.94 -11.17 12.27
N LEU A 3 12.77 -11.09 10.95
CA LEU A 3 11.45 -11.16 10.34
C LEU A 3 11.03 -12.62 10.30
N ASP A 4 9.83 -12.92 10.78
CA ASP A 4 9.25 -14.25 10.60
C ASP A 4 8.49 -14.36 9.27
N VAL A 5 7.94 -15.54 9.01
CA VAL A 5 7.19 -15.77 7.77
C VAL A 5 5.88 -14.99 7.78
N ASP A 6 5.28 -14.78 8.95
CA ASP A 6 4.01 -14.06 9.10
C ASP A 6 4.23 -12.58 8.74
N ASP A 7 5.35 -11.97 9.17
CA ASP A 7 5.73 -10.60 8.81
C ASP A 7 5.85 -10.42 7.27
N ILE A 8 6.37 -11.43 6.58
CA ILE A 8 6.50 -11.43 5.11
C ILE A 8 5.13 -11.57 4.45
N GLU A 9 4.25 -12.40 5.00
CA GLU A 9 2.89 -12.58 4.50
C GLU A 9 2.05 -11.32 4.67
N ASP A 10 2.18 -10.64 5.80
CA ASP A 10 1.52 -9.37 6.08
C ASP A 10 1.97 -8.27 5.11
N VAL A 11 3.28 -8.14 4.84
CA VAL A 11 3.77 -7.20 3.82
C VAL A 11 3.23 -7.54 2.44
N LYS A 12 3.19 -8.81 2.04
CA LYS A 12 2.65 -9.20 0.73
C LYS A 12 1.17 -8.86 0.60
N ALA A 13 0.39 -9.10 1.65
CA ALA A 13 -1.01 -8.75 1.69
C ALA A 13 -1.18 -7.23 1.59
N ALA A 14 -0.44 -6.46 2.38
CA ALA A 14 -0.49 -5.01 2.34
C ALA A 14 -0.05 -4.43 0.98
N VAL A 15 1.04 -4.92 0.37
CA VAL A 15 1.43 -4.50 -0.98
C VAL A 15 0.33 -4.82 -1.99
N SER A 16 -0.34 -5.96 -1.86
CA SER A 16 -1.43 -6.33 -2.77
C SER A 16 -2.62 -5.38 -2.64
N GLU A 17 -3.04 -5.06 -1.42
CA GLU A 17 -4.11 -4.10 -1.16
C GLU A 17 -3.73 -2.67 -1.57
N ALA A 18 -2.46 -2.29 -1.38
CA ALA A 18 -1.93 -1.02 -1.86
C ALA A 18 -2.05 -0.91 -3.39
N CYS A 19 -1.76 -2.00 -4.11
CA CYS A 19 -1.95 -2.03 -5.56
C CYS A 19 -3.42 -1.88 -5.94
N VAL A 20 -4.34 -2.58 -5.26
CA VAL A 20 -5.79 -2.45 -5.51
C VAL A 20 -6.24 -1.02 -5.29
N LEU A 21 -5.85 -0.40 -4.17
CA LEU A 21 -6.18 0.98 -3.84
C LEU A 21 -5.67 1.98 -4.90
N LEU A 22 -4.40 1.86 -5.30
CA LEU A 22 -3.80 2.76 -6.29
C LEU A 22 -4.38 2.56 -7.70
N MET A 23 -4.71 1.32 -8.06
CA MET A 23 -5.25 1.00 -9.38
C MET A 23 -6.77 1.20 -9.48
N ALA A 24 -7.49 1.36 -8.37
CA ALA A 24 -8.96 1.50 -8.35
C ALA A 24 -9.49 2.67 -9.20
N GLY A 25 -8.65 3.62 -9.62
CA GLY A 25 -9.01 4.62 -10.64
C GLY A 25 -8.00 4.78 -11.78
N ALA A 26 -6.96 3.93 -11.86
CA ALA A 26 -5.90 4.07 -12.84
C ALA A 26 -6.31 3.45 -14.19
N GLY A 27 -6.41 4.28 -15.22
CA GLY A 27 -6.51 3.81 -16.62
C GLY A 27 -5.16 3.50 -17.25
N GLY A 28 -4.08 4.03 -16.66
CA GLY A 28 -2.71 3.86 -17.11
C GLY A 28 -1.71 4.55 -16.19
N GLY A 29 -0.42 4.21 -16.33
CA GLY A 29 0.67 4.78 -15.54
C GLY A 29 1.76 3.76 -15.20
N GLU A 30 2.72 4.17 -14.37
CA GLU A 30 3.76 3.34 -13.80
C GLU A 30 3.49 3.12 -12.31
N LEU A 31 3.40 1.86 -11.88
CA LEU A 31 3.31 1.50 -10.47
C LEU A 31 4.72 1.24 -9.93
N ARG A 32 5.17 2.06 -8.98
CA ARG A 32 6.41 1.86 -8.23
C ARG A 32 6.11 1.24 -6.89
N ILE A 33 6.79 0.14 -6.58
CA ILE A 33 6.76 -0.52 -5.28
C ILE A 33 8.20 -0.61 -4.78
N THR A 34 8.46 -0.12 -3.58
CA THR A 34 9.74 -0.25 -2.90
C THR A 34 9.50 -0.94 -1.57
N VAL A 35 10.30 -1.96 -1.27
CA VAL A 35 10.25 -2.70 -0.01
C VAL A 35 11.66 -2.71 0.58
N GLU A 36 11.78 -2.28 1.82
CA GLU A 36 13.06 -2.20 2.53
C GLU A 36 12.97 -2.95 3.86
N SER A 37 14.06 -3.66 4.18
CA SER A 37 14.23 -4.34 5.47
C SER A 37 15.35 -3.67 6.26
N GLY A 38 15.02 -3.22 7.48
CA GLY A 38 15.96 -2.62 8.43
C GLY A 38 15.55 -2.96 9.87
N ASP A 39 15.24 -1.94 10.67
CA ASP A 39 14.66 -2.11 12.04
C ASP A 39 13.21 -2.63 12.03
N GLY A 40 12.67 -2.90 10.85
CA GLY A 40 11.35 -3.44 10.56
C GLY A 40 11.22 -3.70 9.05
N LEU A 41 10.01 -4.00 8.60
CA LEU A 41 9.67 -3.98 7.18
C LEU A 41 8.97 -2.68 6.85
N TRP A 42 9.43 -2.02 5.80
CA TRP A 42 8.81 -0.83 5.25
C TRP A 42 8.50 -1.05 3.78
N ALA A 43 7.37 -0.54 3.32
CA ALA A 43 7.09 -0.44 1.91
C ALA A 43 6.45 0.89 1.54
N GLU A 44 6.74 1.36 0.33
CA GLU A 44 6.08 2.47 -0.33
C GLU A 44 5.55 1.98 -1.69
N CYS A 45 4.30 2.33 -1.96
CA CYS A 45 3.65 2.10 -3.24
C CYS A 45 3.21 3.46 -3.80
N ALA A 46 3.50 3.73 -5.06
CA ALA A 46 3.13 4.97 -5.73
C ALA A 46 2.76 4.72 -7.19
N VAL A 47 1.84 5.53 -7.72
CA VAL A 47 1.54 5.57 -9.15
C VAL A 47 2.06 6.86 -9.77
N GLU A 48 2.77 6.77 -10.89
CA GLU A 48 3.30 7.89 -11.66
C GLU A 48 2.71 7.89 -13.09
N GLY A 49 2.61 9.06 -13.73
CA GLY A 49 2.14 9.16 -15.13
C GLY A 49 0.67 8.77 -15.32
N TYR A 50 -0.15 9.05 -14.32
CA TYR A 50 -1.51 8.54 -14.18
C TYR A 50 -2.51 9.11 -15.20
N GLU A 51 -3.25 8.22 -15.87
CA GLU A 51 -4.44 8.56 -16.66
C GLU A 51 -5.70 8.21 -15.86
N GLU A 52 -6.61 9.18 -15.72
CA GLU A 52 -7.86 9.00 -14.97
C GLU A 52 -8.85 8.09 -15.71
N GLU A 53 -9.29 7.04 -15.02
CA GLU A 53 -10.46 6.25 -15.40
C GLU A 53 -11.53 6.23 -14.31
N THR A 54 -12.61 5.49 -14.57
CA THR A 54 -13.72 5.26 -13.64
C THR A 54 -13.17 4.74 -12.30
N PHE A 55 -13.44 5.48 -11.23
CA PHE A 55 -12.96 5.15 -9.89
C PHE A 55 -13.94 4.20 -9.18
N ASP A 56 -13.45 3.02 -8.79
CA ASP A 56 -14.17 2.09 -7.92
C ASP A 56 -13.96 2.47 -6.45
N ALA A 57 -14.89 3.28 -5.92
CA ALA A 57 -14.81 3.79 -4.55
C ALA A 57 -14.99 2.70 -3.48
N ASP A 58 -15.73 1.62 -3.78
CA ASP A 58 -15.99 0.56 -2.82
C ASP A 58 -14.75 -0.32 -2.64
N ALA A 59 -14.08 -0.68 -3.74
CA ALA A 59 -12.81 -1.40 -3.70
C ALA A 59 -11.72 -0.59 -2.97
N ALA A 60 -11.59 0.70 -3.30
CA ALA A 60 -10.63 1.59 -2.64
C ALA A 60 -10.89 1.72 -1.13
N GLY A 61 -12.16 1.87 -0.72
CA GLY A 61 -12.53 1.98 0.68
C GLY A 61 -12.16 0.73 1.49
N MET A 62 -12.40 -0.46 0.94
CA MET A 62 -12.06 -1.72 1.61
C MET A 62 -10.55 -1.92 1.73
N SER A 63 -9.79 -1.70 0.64
CA SER A 63 -8.33 -1.88 0.68
C SER A 63 -7.66 -0.95 1.68
N ARG A 64 -8.15 0.30 1.82
CA ARG A 64 -7.66 1.21 2.86
C ARG A 64 -7.88 0.67 4.28
N ILE A 65 -9.07 0.14 4.57
CA ILE A 65 -9.38 -0.45 5.88
C ILE A 65 -8.47 -1.65 6.16
N ILE A 66 -8.22 -2.51 5.17
CA ILE A 66 -7.33 -3.67 5.33
C ILE A 66 -5.89 -3.22 5.60
N LEU A 67 -5.40 -2.22 4.87
CA LEU A 67 -4.06 -1.66 5.06
C LEU A 67 -3.85 -1.08 6.47
N GLU A 68 -4.82 -0.30 6.95
CA GLU A 68 -4.82 0.27 8.30
C GLU A 68 -4.91 -0.81 9.39
N ALA A 69 -5.42 -2.00 9.08
CA ALA A 69 -5.52 -3.13 10.00
C ALA A 69 -4.26 -4.03 10.00
N LEU A 70 -3.57 -4.15 8.87
CA LEU A 70 -2.37 -4.97 8.73
C LEU A 70 -1.12 -4.27 9.26
N ALA A 71 -0.93 -3.00 8.90
CA ALA A 71 0.30 -2.27 9.21
C ALA A 71 0.26 -1.62 10.60
N ASP A 72 1.42 -1.54 11.26
CA ASP A 72 1.56 -0.78 12.51
C ASP A 72 1.43 0.73 12.26
N GLU A 73 1.94 1.19 11.12
CA GLU A 73 1.88 2.57 10.66
C GLU A 73 1.53 2.55 9.17
N ALA A 74 0.53 3.35 8.76
CA ALA A 74 0.11 3.51 7.37
C ALA A 74 -0.14 5.00 7.07
N ASP A 75 0.56 5.52 6.07
CA ASP A 75 0.45 6.90 5.61
C ASP A 75 -0.07 6.94 4.19
N PHE A 76 -1.11 7.72 3.96
CA PHE A 76 -1.77 7.88 2.66
C PHE A 76 -1.57 9.30 2.16
N PHE A 77 -1.07 9.44 0.94
CA PHE A 77 -0.98 10.70 0.24
C PHE A 77 -2.09 10.77 -0.81
N ASP A 78 -3.13 11.52 -0.45
CA ASP A 78 -4.32 11.69 -1.28
C ASP A 78 -4.25 13.01 -2.05
N ARG A 79 -4.55 12.97 -3.35
CA ARG A 79 -4.76 14.14 -4.22
C ARG A 79 -6.10 14.00 -4.91
N ASP A 80 -6.90 15.06 -4.90
CA ASP A 80 -8.21 15.11 -5.57
C ASP A 80 -9.16 13.95 -5.19
N GLY A 81 -9.10 13.51 -3.93
CA GLY A 81 -9.94 12.44 -3.40
C GLY A 81 -9.47 11.01 -3.74
N LYS A 82 -8.27 10.85 -4.29
CA LYS A 82 -7.66 9.57 -4.65
C LYS A 82 -6.30 9.43 -4.02
N THR A 83 -5.92 8.22 -3.62
CA THR A 83 -4.58 7.93 -3.13
C THR A 83 -3.61 7.80 -4.31
N GLU A 84 -2.56 8.62 -4.36
CA GLU A 84 -1.49 8.52 -5.38
C GLU A 84 -0.26 7.78 -4.86
N ARG A 85 -0.07 7.80 -3.54
CA ARG A 85 1.05 7.18 -2.87
C ARG A 85 0.64 6.76 -1.47
N LEU A 86 1.18 5.65 -1.00
CA LEU A 86 1.06 5.22 0.37
C LEU A 86 2.35 4.55 0.84
N SER A 87 2.62 4.66 2.13
CA SER A 87 3.71 3.95 2.79
C SER A 87 3.20 3.26 4.03
N PHE A 88 3.75 2.10 4.34
CA PHE A 88 3.38 1.34 5.52
C PHE A 88 4.58 0.63 6.14
N LYS A 89 4.48 0.40 7.46
CA LYS A 89 5.54 -0.16 8.28
C LYS A 89 5.02 -1.27 9.18
N PHE A 90 5.81 -2.32 9.30
CA PHE A 90 5.63 -3.42 10.23
C PHE A 90 6.86 -3.49 11.15
N ARG A 91 6.62 -3.50 12.45
CA ARG A 91 7.64 -3.67 13.48
C ARG A 91 7.94 -5.16 13.60
N THR A 92 9.23 -5.47 13.69
CA THR A 92 9.67 -6.83 14.00
C THR A 92 9.12 -7.22 15.39
N ARG A 93 8.37 -8.33 15.45
CA ARG A 93 7.95 -8.91 16.74
C ARG A 93 9.18 -9.59 17.37
N VAL A 94 9.41 -9.34 18.66
CA VAL A 94 10.54 -9.88 19.43
C VAL A 94 10.14 -11.14 20.17
#